data_AF-A0A974XY45-F1
#
_entry.id   AF-A0A974XY45-F1
#
_cell.length_a   1.000
_cell.length_b   1.000
_cell.length_c   1.000
_cell.angle_alpha   90.00
_cell.angle_beta   90.00
_cell.angle_gamma   90.00
#
_symmetry.space_group_name_H-M   'P 1'
#
loop_
_entity.id
_entity.type
_entity.pdbx_description
1 polymer ?
#
loop_
_entity_poly.entity_id
_entity_poly.type
_entity_poly.pdbx_seq_one_letter_code
_entity_poly.pdbx_strand_id
1 'polypeptide(L)'
;MKWINCIARKPRFVGVRGFILCTLLLLSGGGLVPGAAQAQVPVLSQVQRQAYLNYYAPVIMQRAEEDSSKPGRDWISNYDFDRDGNFANNRYTWANVLSGYVAAGAANTGAYRHWRIRPTLYASLVEYMDGGSKKLQLLYHVFHPVDKMAGAIHDWERIEISVRGVTGTPGAAGESVGYVTVTSHADHVMRSASSSDVRFMQVAGGRHVMIWQADEDTGYGSTHAHELHFVQDAYSTISASVASNGTADVDVTNDDDKNVHYVWVPETSAAAVSAWNAKAISYSSASSLASRRNSQTSWSQVKRITYELQDLADVFLTQWGGSTWSTSWTDDSTEDVLLDSPIVNEAGVAEIPAGLQRFYLGSRDNYSSDLTDGRDGVIAKSWFWGGYSAEANADDYTSGSDDFGGYGGAGRDSFNRNRADASGDYGSLGNYWRQHDFFAHSGVLDTREHYEAGLWLVGAWYLPQNGGFDGRWAQLFDDRRDFEAAPVTPPPAPTCPATAEQQCDIKGGTWNSATCTCRTACASCQIP
;
A
#
# COMPACT_ATOMS: atom_id res chain seq x y z
N MET A 1 35.19 57.18 28.64
CA MET A 1 36.28 58.16 28.83
C MET A 1 37.40 57.83 27.86
N LYS A 2 37.75 58.81 27.02
CA LYS A 2 38.95 58.83 26.15
C LYS A 2 40.21 58.61 27.00
N TRP A 3 41.25 58.02 26.44
CA TRP A 3 42.55 58.70 26.25
C TRP A 3 43.37 57.94 25.19
N ILE A 4 43.58 58.64 24.08
CA ILE A 4 44.49 58.37 22.97
C ILE A 4 45.88 58.86 23.41
N ASN A 5 46.96 58.22 22.96
CA ASN A 5 48.13 58.98 22.49
C ASN A 5 48.93 58.25 21.40
N CYS A 6 49.03 58.94 20.28
CA CYS A 6 49.79 58.65 19.07
C CYS A 6 51.28 59.03 19.22
N ILE A 7 52.05 58.71 18.16
CA ILE A 7 53.14 59.48 17.49
C ILE A 7 54.28 58.49 17.16
N ALA A 8 54.37 57.94 15.94
CA ALA A 8 54.85 58.49 14.67
C ALA A 8 56.38 58.54 14.50
N ARG A 9 56.90 57.89 13.44
CA ARG A 9 57.66 58.49 12.31
C ARG A 9 58.45 57.44 11.50
N LYS A 10 58.34 57.52 10.17
CA LYS A 10 59.33 57.05 9.18
C LYS A 10 60.30 58.22 8.86
N PRO A 11 61.53 57.94 8.39
CA PRO A 11 61.87 58.14 6.96
C PRO A 11 62.86 57.06 6.43
N ARG A 12 62.64 56.43 5.27
CA ARG A 12 63.18 56.74 3.91
C ARG A 12 64.66 57.13 3.85
N PHE A 13 65.48 56.32 3.16
CA PHE A 13 66.44 56.77 2.13
C PHE A 13 67.04 55.60 1.31
N VAL A 14 67.19 55.86 0.00
CA VAL A 14 68.14 55.37 -1.05
C VAL A 14 68.60 53.91 -0.99
N GLY A 15 68.55 53.06 -2.03
CA GLY A 15 68.48 53.27 -3.47
C GLY A 15 69.58 52.45 -4.16
N VAL A 16 69.21 51.83 -5.29
CA VAL A 16 70.05 51.57 -6.47
C VAL A 16 70.82 50.21 -6.56
N ARG A 17 70.38 49.46 -7.58
CA ARG A 17 71.09 48.52 -8.48
C ARG A 17 71.27 47.05 -8.08
N GLY A 18 70.45 46.23 -8.73
CA GLY A 18 70.93 45.19 -9.64
C GLY A 18 71.16 43.82 -9.01
N PHE A 19 70.38 42.83 -9.42
CA PHE A 19 70.86 41.78 -10.30
C PHE A 19 69.71 40.84 -10.68
N ILE A 20 69.68 40.52 -11.97
CA ILE A 20 68.84 39.53 -12.64
C ILE A 20 69.29 38.14 -12.17
N LEU A 21 68.40 37.35 -11.55
CA LEU A 21 68.28 35.89 -11.72
C LEU A 21 67.20 35.32 -10.76
N CYS A 22 66.59 34.21 -11.15
CA CYS A 22 65.64 33.38 -10.39
C CYS A 22 64.14 33.74 -10.49
N THR A 23 63.61 33.66 -11.70
CA THR A 23 62.18 33.41 -11.94
C THR A 23 62.06 32.00 -12.54
N LEU A 24 61.86 30.98 -11.71
CA LEU A 24 61.26 29.66 -12.02
C LEU A 24 61.50 28.68 -10.85
N LEU A 25 60.79 28.88 -9.75
CA LEU A 25 60.69 27.92 -8.65
C LEU A 25 59.41 28.19 -7.84
N LEU A 26 58.26 28.17 -8.52
CA LEU A 26 56.92 28.30 -7.92
C LEU A 26 55.84 27.60 -8.79
N LEU A 27 56.13 26.40 -9.30
CA LEU A 27 55.18 25.55 -10.04
C LEU A 27 55.38 24.06 -9.67
N SER A 28 55.21 23.74 -8.38
CA SER A 28 55.14 22.35 -7.92
C SER A 28 54.50 22.31 -6.53
N GLY A 29 53.17 22.42 -6.50
CA GLY A 29 52.38 22.36 -5.26
C GLY A 29 50.87 22.18 -5.46
N GLY A 30 50.40 21.94 -6.68
CA GLY A 30 49.01 21.56 -6.94
C GLY A 30 48.87 20.04 -6.88
N GLY A 31 48.88 19.48 -5.69
CA GLY A 31 48.48 18.09 -5.48
C GLY A 31 47.02 17.95 -5.89
N LEU A 32 46.78 17.34 -7.05
CA LEU A 32 45.50 16.74 -7.39
C LEU A 32 45.25 15.65 -6.34
N VAL A 33 44.55 16.00 -5.26
CA VAL A 33 43.87 14.99 -4.46
C VAL A 33 42.84 14.37 -5.41
N PRO A 34 42.92 13.08 -5.75
CA PRO A 34 41.82 12.43 -6.42
C PRO A 34 40.63 12.63 -5.49
N GLY A 35 39.63 13.41 -5.93
CA GLY A 35 38.34 13.38 -5.26
C GLY A 35 37.98 11.91 -5.16
N ALA A 36 37.80 11.40 -3.95
CA ALA A 36 37.32 10.04 -3.78
C ALA A 36 36.08 9.94 -4.66
N ALA A 37 36.11 9.07 -5.67
CA ALA A 37 34.92 8.73 -6.40
C ALA A 37 33.97 8.19 -5.33
N GLN A 38 33.03 9.04 -4.89
CA GLN A 38 31.93 8.57 -4.08
C GLN A 38 31.18 7.62 -5.00
N ALA A 39 31.41 6.32 -4.80
CA ALA A 39 30.65 5.30 -5.48
C ALA A 39 29.18 5.64 -5.23
N GLN A 40 28.45 5.95 -6.31
CA GLN A 40 27.03 6.21 -6.23
C GLN A 40 26.38 5.05 -5.48
N VAL A 41 25.67 5.35 -4.39
CA VAL A 41 24.99 4.29 -3.63
C VAL A 41 23.96 3.67 -4.58
N PRO A 42 24.10 2.38 -4.93
CA PRO A 42 23.17 1.77 -5.88
C PRO A 42 21.76 1.86 -5.34
N VAL A 43 20.85 2.37 -6.16
CA VAL A 43 19.42 2.36 -5.90
C VAL A 43 18.88 0.98 -6.24
N LEU A 44 17.84 0.53 -5.54
CA LEU A 44 17.18 -0.72 -5.90
C LEU A 44 16.60 -0.62 -7.31
N SER A 45 16.70 -1.69 -8.09
CA SER A 45 15.90 -1.83 -9.31
C SER A 45 14.42 -2.04 -8.98
N GLN A 46 13.53 -1.81 -9.94
CA GLN A 46 12.09 -2.06 -9.76
C GLN A 46 11.79 -3.48 -9.28
N VAL A 47 12.44 -4.50 -9.85
CA VAL A 47 12.29 -5.90 -9.44
C VAL A 47 12.71 -6.11 -7.98
N GLN A 48 13.77 -5.44 -7.53
CA GLN A 48 14.20 -5.52 -6.14
C GLN A 48 13.21 -4.83 -5.19
N ARG A 49 12.64 -3.70 -5.60
CA ARG A 49 11.58 -3.00 -4.84
C ARG A 49 10.33 -3.85 -4.70
N GLN A 50 9.86 -4.44 -5.80
CA GLN A 50 8.77 -5.41 -5.78
C GLN A 50 9.11 -6.61 -4.89
N ALA A 51 10.35 -7.11 -4.92
CA ALA A 51 10.77 -8.22 -4.06
C ALA A 51 10.68 -7.86 -2.57
N TYR A 52 11.09 -6.64 -2.17
CA TYR A 52 10.93 -6.17 -0.80
C TYR A 52 9.46 -6.07 -0.37
N LEU A 53 8.61 -5.48 -1.22
CA LEU A 53 7.17 -5.39 -0.95
C LEU A 53 6.53 -6.77 -0.81
N ASN A 54 6.83 -7.70 -1.72
CA ASN A 54 6.28 -9.06 -1.63
C ASN A 54 6.83 -9.87 -0.45
N TYR A 55 8.11 -9.71 -0.11
CA TYR A 55 8.74 -10.44 0.99
C TYR A 55 8.14 -10.04 2.35
N TYR A 56 7.77 -8.77 2.51
CA TYR A 56 7.26 -8.21 3.76
C TYR A 56 5.75 -7.98 3.79
N ALA A 57 5.03 -8.27 2.70
CA ALA A 57 3.58 -8.10 2.61
C ALA A 57 2.87 -8.78 3.80
N PRO A 58 1.90 -8.14 4.49
CA PRO A 58 1.33 -8.64 5.73
C PRO A 58 0.44 -9.88 5.52
N VAL A 59 0.25 -10.69 6.56
CA VAL A 59 -0.88 -11.62 6.63
C VAL A 59 -1.92 -10.98 7.53
N ILE A 60 -3.13 -10.75 6.99
CA ILE A 60 -4.22 -10.10 7.72
C ILE A 60 -5.24 -11.17 8.10
N MET A 61 -5.46 -11.34 9.40
CA MET A 61 -6.56 -12.11 9.95
C MET A 61 -7.71 -11.15 10.23
N GLN A 62 -8.89 -11.43 9.71
CA GLN A 62 -9.99 -10.48 9.83
C GLN A 62 -11.20 -11.17 10.45
N ARG A 63 -11.82 -10.46 11.40
CA ARG A 63 -13.16 -10.76 11.86
C ARG A 63 -14.15 -10.33 10.78
N ALA A 64 -15.14 -11.17 10.51
CA ALA A 64 -16.26 -10.83 9.66
C ALA A 64 -17.50 -10.70 10.54
N GLU A 65 -18.39 -9.81 10.13
CA GLU A 65 -19.76 -9.74 10.63
C GLU A 65 -20.77 -10.18 9.57
N GLU A 66 -20.35 -10.90 8.53
CA GLU A 66 -21.26 -11.41 7.51
C GLU A 66 -22.37 -12.33 8.05
N ASP A 67 -23.50 -12.33 7.36
CA ASP A 67 -24.53 -13.35 7.49
C ASP A 67 -24.98 -13.82 6.10
N SER A 68 -26.06 -14.60 6.05
CA SER A 68 -26.58 -15.09 4.75
C SER A 68 -27.14 -13.98 3.85
N SER A 69 -27.44 -12.80 4.39
CA SER A 69 -27.98 -11.65 3.67
C SER A 69 -26.90 -10.69 3.16
N LYS A 70 -25.70 -10.68 3.77
CA LYS A 70 -24.55 -9.87 3.36
C LYS A 70 -23.28 -10.70 3.03
N PRO A 71 -23.34 -11.68 2.11
CA PRO A 71 -22.17 -12.50 1.78
C PRO A 71 -21.09 -11.69 1.05
N GLY A 72 -19.83 -11.83 1.49
CA GLY A 72 -18.66 -11.18 0.89
C GLY A 72 -18.49 -9.70 1.26
N ARG A 73 -19.39 -9.14 2.10
CA ARG A 73 -19.40 -7.72 2.44
C ARG A 73 -18.10 -7.26 3.11
N ASP A 74 -17.41 -8.18 3.77
CA ASP A 74 -16.23 -7.84 4.58
C ASP A 74 -14.94 -8.18 3.81
N TRP A 75 -15.02 -8.42 2.50
CA TRP A 75 -13.83 -8.62 1.68
C TRP A 75 -13.05 -7.32 1.52
N ILE A 76 -11.72 -7.41 1.65
CA ILE A 76 -10.83 -6.37 1.13
C ILE A 76 -10.95 -6.34 -0.40
N SER A 77 -10.86 -5.17 -1.01
CA SER A 77 -11.10 -5.00 -2.45
C SER A 77 -10.25 -3.89 -3.06
N ASN A 78 -10.21 -3.84 -4.40
CA ASN A 78 -9.70 -2.69 -5.14
C ASN A 78 -10.75 -1.57 -5.27
N TYR A 79 -10.31 -0.41 -5.74
CA TYR A 79 -11.08 0.84 -5.79
C TYR A 79 -12.15 0.81 -6.90
N ASP A 80 -11.81 0.19 -8.03
CA ASP A 80 -12.66 -0.03 -9.21
C ASP A 80 -13.15 -1.48 -9.30
N PHE A 81 -13.80 -1.98 -8.24
CA PHE A 81 -14.15 -3.41 -8.15
C PHE A 81 -15.29 -3.83 -9.10
N ASP A 82 -16.21 -2.92 -9.40
CA ASP A 82 -17.37 -3.15 -10.29
C ASP A 82 -17.12 -2.68 -11.73
N ARG A 83 -16.02 -1.93 -11.96
CA ARG A 83 -15.52 -1.50 -13.28
C ARG A 83 -16.46 -0.57 -14.04
N ASP A 84 -17.27 0.20 -13.33
CA ASP A 84 -18.16 1.18 -13.96
C ASP A 84 -17.52 2.58 -14.07
N GLY A 85 -16.35 2.76 -13.46
CA GLY A 85 -15.59 3.99 -13.44
C GLY A 85 -16.20 5.12 -12.61
N ASN A 86 -17.12 4.79 -11.70
CA ASN A 86 -17.85 5.74 -10.87
C ASN A 86 -17.71 5.42 -9.38
N PHE A 87 -16.56 5.77 -8.79
CA PHE A 87 -16.29 5.47 -7.38
C PHE A 87 -17.27 6.10 -6.38
N ALA A 88 -18.07 7.10 -6.80
CA ALA A 88 -19.08 7.73 -5.95
C ALA A 88 -20.35 6.89 -5.72
N ASN A 89 -20.47 5.71 -6.35
CA ASN A 89 -21.52 4.74 -6.03
C ASN A 89 -21.00 3.52 -5.24
N ASN A 90 -19.69 3.43 -4.98
CA ASN A 90 -19.04 2.24 -4.39
C ASN A 90 -19.76 1.77 -3.13
N ARG A 91 -20.13 2.70 -2.22
CA ARG A 91 -20.90 2.37 -1.01
C ARG A 91 -22.19 1.63 -1.31
N TYR A 92 -22.99 2.16 -2.25
CA TYR A 92 -24.26 1.56 -2.62
C TYR A 92 -24.08 0.21 -3.31
N THR A 93 -23.17 0.15 -4.29
CA THR A 93 -22.91 -1.07 -5.06
C THR A 93 -22.40 -2.19 -4.16
N TRP A 94 -21.44 -1.90 -3.28
CA TRP A 94 -20.88 -2.88 -2.34
C TRP A 94 -21.93 -3.35 -1.33
N ALA A 95 -22.68 -2.45 -0.70
CA ALA A 95 -23.64 -2.82 0.32
C ALA A 95 -24.89 -3.55 -0.23
N ASN A 96 -25.36 -3.19 -1.43
CA ASN A 96 -26.67 -3.62 -1.92
C ASN A 96 -26.63 -4.58 -3.11
N VAL A 97 -25.56 -4.55 -3.92
CA VAL A 97 -25.49 -5.30 -5.19
C VAL A 97 -24.54 -6.51 -5.09
N LEU A 98 -23.54 -6.45 -4.21
CA LEU A 98 -22.55 -7.52 -3.99
C LEU A 98 -23.17 -8.90 -3.71
N SER A 99 -24.22 -8.97 -2.90
CA SER A 99 -24.90 -10.25 -2.63
C SER A 99 -25.45 -10.89 -3.91
N GLY A 100 -25.88 -10.06 -4.86
CA GLY A 100 -26.26 -10.45 -6.22
C GLY A 100 -25.09 -10.98 -7.03
N TYR A 101 -23.91 -10.36 -6.95
CA TYR A 101 -22.68 -10.88 -7.56
C TYR A 101 -22.34 -12.28 -7.03
N VAL A 102 -22.36 -12.44 -5.70
CA VAL A 102 -22.04 -13.73 -5.05
C VAL A 102 -23.05 -14.82 -5.44
N ALA A 103 -24.34 -14.51 -5.44
CA ALA A 103 -25.39 -15.44 -5.83
C ALA A 103 -25.31 -15.81 -7.32
N ALA A 104 -25.09 -14.81 -8.18
CA ALA A 104 -25.00 -15.00 -9.61
C ALA A 104 -23.75 -15.81 -10.01
N GLY A 105 -22.64 -15.63 -9.30
CA GLY A 105 -21.43 -16.45 -9.45
C GLY A 105 -21.65 -17.92 -9.13
N ALA A 106 -22.40 -18.21 -8.06
CA ALA A 106 -22.81 -19.58 -7.72
C ALA A 106 -23.67 -20.23 -8.82
N ALA A 107 -24.56 -19.44 -9.43
CA ALA A 107 -25.44 -19.88 -10.50
C ALA A 107 -24.79 -19.83 -11.89
N ASN A 108 -23.54 -19.33 -12.00
CA ASN A 108 -22.85 -19.06 -13.25
C ASN A 108 -23.69 -18.24 -14.25
N THR A 109 -24.34 -17.18 -13.75
CA THR A 109 -25.21 -16.30 -14.53
C THR A 109 -24.51 -14.98 -14.90
N GLY A 110 -25.01 -14.21 -15.85
CA GLY A 110 -24.17 -13.25 -16.59
C GLY A 110 -24.16 -11.79 -16.14
N ALA A 111 -24.94 -11.36 -15.14
CA ALA A 111 -25.16 -9.92 -14.88
C ALA A 111 -23.90 -9.19 -14.38
N TYR A 112 -23.14 -9.84 -13.51
CA TYR A 112 -21.96 -9.25 -12.85
C TYR A 112 -20.64 -9.88 -13.30
N ARG A 113 -20.65 -10.60 -14.44
CA ARG A 113 -19.46 -11.29 -14.98
C ARG A 113 -18.27 -10.38 -15.32
N HIS A 114 -18.53 -9.08 -15.37
CA HIS A 114 -17.54 -8.04 -15.66
C HIS A 114 -16.91 -7.45 -14.39
N TRP A 115 -17.55 -7.62 -13.23
CA TRP A 115 -16.97 -7.23 -11.95
C TRP A 115 -15.69 -8.03 -11.68
N ARG A 116 -14.77 -7.40 -10.97
CA ARG A 116 -13.46 -7.95 -10.63
C ARG A 116 -13.20 -7.67 -9.16
N ILE A 117 -13.80 -8.48 -8.31
CA ILE A 117 -13.46 -8.42 -6.89
C ILE A 117 -12.09 -9.05 -6.71
N ARG A 118 -11.08 -8.18 -6.62
CA ARG A 118 -9.69 -8.53 -6.38
C ARG A 118 -9.30 -8.02 -5.01
N PRO A 119 -9.17 -8.90 -4.01
CA PRO A 119 -8.53 -8.54 -2.75
C PRO A 119 -7.18 -7.88 -3.03
N THR A 120 -7.02 -6.63 -2.59
CA THR A 120 -5.90 -5.77 -2.97
C THR A 120 -5.38 -5.03 -1.75
N LEU A 121 -4.05 -4.97 -1.61
CA LEU A 121 -3.40 -3.96 -0.78
C LEU A 121 -2.66 -2.98 -1.67
N TYR A 122 -2.94 -1.68 -1.50
CA TYR A 122 -2.22 -0.64 -2.21
C TYR A 122 -0.87 -0.40 -1.56
N ALA A 123 0.18 -0.71 -2.29
CA ALA A 123 1.54 -0.75 -1.83
C ALA A 123 2.36 0.39 -2.43
N SER A 124 3.33 0.86 -1.65
CA SER A 124 4.40 1.72 -2.13
C SER A 124 5.60 1.58 -1.21
N LEU A 125 6.75 2.12 -1.62
CA LEU A 125 7.90 2.19 -0.73
C LEU A 125 8.65 3.51 -0.85
N VAL A 126 9.24 3.94 0.26
CA VAL A 126 10.17 5.07 0.33
C VAL A 126 11.57 4.49 0.55
N GLU A 127 12.44 4.63 -0.45
CA GLU A 127 13.84 4.24 -0.37
C GLU A 127 14.68 5.49 -0.07
N TYR A 128 15.50 5.44 0.98
CA TYR A 128 16.33 6.58 1.36
C TYR A 128 17.59 6.15 2.12
N MET A 129 18.50 7.11 2.30
CA MET A 129 19.75 6.92 3.05
C MET A 129 19.65 7.59 4.40
N ASP A 130 20.03 6.88 5.46
CA ASP A 130 20.19 7.43 6.80
C ASP A 130 21.34 6.74 7.55
N GLY A 131 22.16 7.53 8.23
CA GLY A 131 23.35 7.05 8.94
C GLY A 131 24.37 6.31 8.05
N GLY A 132 24.41 6.61 6.75
CA GLY A 132 25.26 5.91 5.78
C GLY A 132 24.74 4.54 5.34
N SER A 133 23.50 4.18 5.71
CA SER A 133 22.85 2.92 5.35
C SER A 133 21.56 3.15 4.59
N LYS A 134 21.21 2.24 3.69
CA LYS A 134 19.93 2.27 2.98
C LYS A 134 18.81 1.75 3.88
N LYS A 135 17.68 2.44 3.85
CA LYS A 135 16.44 2.11 4.55
C LYS A 135 15.27 2.11 3.59
N LEU A 136 14.27 1.30 3.91
CA LEU A 136 12.97 1.30 3.25
C LEU A 136 11.89 1.58 4.28
N GLN A 137 10.94 2.45 3.97
CA GLN A 137 9.59 2.36 4.52
C GLN A 137 8.72 1.63 3.50
N LEU A 138 8.19 0.48 3.89
CA LEU A 138 7.24 -0.28 3.09
C LEU A 138 5.84 0.09 3.57
N LEU A 139 5.00 0.56 2.65
CA LEU A 139 3.67 1.08 2.96
C LEU A 139 2.65 0.18 2.29
N TYR A 140 1.68 -0.32 3.06
CA TYR A 140 0.54 -1.09 2.58
C TYR A 140 -0.73 -0.44 3.09
N HIS A 141 -1.72 -0.30 2.23
CA HIS A 141 -2.99 0.30 2.58
C HIS A 141 -4.12 -0.68 2.27
N VAL A 142 -4.94 -0.92 3.28
CA VAL A 142 -6.20 -1.63 3.16
C VAL A 142 -7.24 -0.61 2.71
N PHE A 143 -8.03 -0.96 1.70
CA PHE A 143 -9.12 -0.12 1.22
C PHE A 143 -10.45 -0.80 1.51
N HIS A 144 -11.38 -0.04 2.10
CA HIS A 144 -12.75 -0.45 2.29
C HIS A 144 -13.67 0.40 1.39
N PRO A 145 -14.40 -0.22 0.45
CA PRO A 145 -15.38 0.48 -0.38
C PRO A 145 -16.46 1.19 0.45
N VAL A 146 -16.70 0.69 1.66
CA VAL A 146 -17.76 1.12 2.55
C VAL A 146 -17.34 0.90 4.01
N ASP A 147 -17.72 1.85 4.87
CA ASP A 147 -17.57 1.73 6.33
C ASP A 147 -18.68 0.84 6.94
N LYS A 148 -18.41 0.24 8.10
CA LYS A 148 -19.20 -0.68 8.93
C LYS A 148 -20.71 -0.71 8.71
N MET A 149 -21.41 0.42 8.84
CA MET A 149 -22.89 0.49 8.77
C MET A 149 -23.44 0.65 7.35
N ALA A 150 -22.59 0.58 6.33
CA ALA A 150 -22.88 1.16 5.03
C ALA A 150 -23.26 2.64 5.11
N GLY A 151 -22.68 3.35 6.08
CA GLY A 151 -22.90 4.78 6.32
C GLY A 151 -21.90 5.68 5.61
N ALA A 152 -20.67 5.21 5.43
CA ALA A 152 -19.56 5.97 4.84
C ALA A 152 -18.88 5.21 3.69
N ILE A 153 -18.09 5.91 2.88
CA ILE A 153 -17.44 5.49 1.64
C ILE A 153 -15.93 5.68 1.76
N HIS A 154 -15.17 4.79 1.13
CA HIS A 154 -13.71 4.88 0.97
C HIS A 154 -12.91 5.03 2.27
N ASP A 155 -12.99 4.03 3.16
CA ASP A 155 -12.11 3.96 4.33
C ASP A 155 -10.72 3.38 3.98
N TRP A 156 -9.71 3.79 4.75
CA TRP A 156 -8.31 3.45 4.51
C TRP A 156 -7.52 3.27 5.80
N GLU A 157 -6.87 2.12 5.91
CA GLU A 157 -5.99 1.77 7.03
C GLU A 157 -4.60 1.46 6.51
N ARG A 158 -3.58 1.89 7.25
CA ARG A 158 -2.19 1.76 6.86
C ARG A 158 -1.48 0.71 7.71
N ILE A 159 -0.61 -0.07 7.06
CA ILE A 159 0.44 -0.86 7.67
C ILE A 159 1.77 -0.34 7.11
N GLU A 160 2.65 0.15 7.99
CA GLU A 160 4.00 0.60 7.64
C GLU A 160 5.04 -0.32 8.27
N ILE A 161 6.05 -0.73 7.50
CA ILE A 161 7.16 -1.55 7.96
C ILE A 161 8.48 -0.85 7.63
N SER A 162 9.28 -0.56 8.65
CA SER A 162 10.60 0.03 8.48
C SER A 162 11.69 -1.05 8.38
N VAL A 163 12.44 -1.06 7.29
CA VAL A 163 13.54 -2.02 7.04
C VAL A 163 14.88 -1.28 6.98
N ARG A 164 15.87 -1.84 7.66
CA ARG A 164 17.25 -1.31 7.78
C ARG A 164 18.25 -2.31 7.25
N GLY A 165 19.41 -1.83 6.78
CA GLY A 165 20.46 -2.69 6.25
C GLY A 165 20.09 -3.27 4.88
N VAL A 166 19.33 -2.51 4.11
CA VAL A 166 18.73 -2.91 2.83
C VAL A 166 19.83 -3.21 1.81
N THR A 167 19.68 -4.34 1.11
CA THR A 167 20.60 -4.80 0.07
C THR A 167 19.83 -5.07 -1.23
N GLY A 168 20.45 -5.73 -2.20
CA GLY A 168 19.77 -6.12 -3.43
C GLY A 168 18.80 -7.29 -3.29
N THR A 169 18.67 -7.91 -2.12
CA THR A 169 17.79 -9.07 -1.89
C THR A 169 17.20 -8.99 -0.48
N PRO A 170 15.87 -9.09 -0.32
CA PRO A 170 15.23 -9.09 0.99
C PRO A 170 15.62 -10.33 1.80
N GLY A 171 15.63 -10.21 3.12
CA GLY A 171 16.01 -11.27 4.05
C GLY A 171 17.52 -11.54 4.12
N ALA A 172 18.35 -10.71 3.50
CA ALA A 172 19.80 -10.87 3.54
C ALA A 172 20.39 -10.66 4.95
N ALA A 173 21.57 -11.24 5.20
CA ALA A 173 22.26 -11.08 6.48
C ALA A 173 22.59 -9.60 6.76
N GLY A 174 22.26 -9.13 7.97
CA GLY A 174 22.40 -7.73 8.38
C GLY A 174 21.17 -6.87 8.14
N GLU A 175 20.19 -7.36 7.38
CA GLU A 175 18.88 -6.73 7.24
C GLU A 175 18.04 -6.96 8.50
N SER A 176 17.31 -5.93 8.93
CA SER A 176 16.38 -6.05 10.05
C SER A 176 15.18 -5.13 9.90
N VAL A 177 14.04 -5.58 10.43
CA VAL A 177 12.88 -4.71 10.63
C VAL A 177 13.14 -3.88 11.88
N GLY A 178 13.00 -2.56 11.77
CA GLY A 178 13.13 -1.64 12.90
C GLY A 178 11.84 -1.58 13.71
N TYR A 179 10.75 -1.19 13.06
CA TYR A 179 9.42 -1.06 13.65
C TYR A 179 8.33 -1.38 12.63
N VAL A 180 7.11 -1.57 13.15
CA VAL A 180 5.88 -1.65 12.38
C VAL A 180 4.89 -0.66 12.97
N THR A 181 4.13 0.04 12.13
CA THR A 181 3.03 0.92 12.52
C THR A 181 1.75 0.49 11.85
N VAL A 182 0.63 0.57 12.57
CA VAL A 182 -0.70 0.28 12.04
C VAL A 182 -1.68 1.41 12.37
N THR A 183 -2.69 1.61 11.54
CA THR A 183 -3.82 2.49 11.85
C THR A 183 -4.79 1.77 12.78
N SER A 184 -5.00 2.32 13.99
CA SER A 184 -5.94 1.80 14.97
C SER A 184 -6.84 2.96 15.40
N HIS A 185 -8.12 2.97 15.01
CA HIS A 185 -9.08 4.04 15.34
C HIS A 185 -8.57 5.49 15.10
N ALA A 186 -8.07 5.79 13.89
CA ALA A 186 -7.45 7.07 13.52
C ALA A 186 -6.08 7.38 14.16
N ASP A 187 -5.63 6.56 15.10
CA ASP A 187 -4.31 6.63 15.70
C ASP A 187 -3.29 5.77 14.93
N HIS A 188 -2.01 6.04 15.18
CA HIS A 188 -0.91 5.34 14.53
C HIS A 188 -0.04 4.61 15.54
N VAL A 189 -0.49 3.40 15.88
CA VAL A 189 0.15 2.56 16.89
C VAL A 189 1.43 1.97 16.33
N MET A 190 2.56 2.31 16.95
CA MET A 190 3.89 1.88 16.53
C MET A 190 4.51 0.90 17.53
N ARG A 191 5.15 -0.14 17.00
CA ARG A 191 5.88 -1.13 17.79
C ARG A 191 7.24 -1.41 17.17
N SER A 192 8.28 -1.47 18.02
CA SER A 192 9.56 -2.06 17.61
C SER A 192 9.34 -3.51 17.16
N ALA A 193 10.05 -3.94 16.13
CA ALA A 193 9.99 -5.34 15.67
C ALA A 193 10.56 -6.34 16.69
N SER A 194 11.27 -5.85 17.72
CA SER A 194 11.72 -6.64 18.86
C SER A 194 10.67 -6.75 19.98
N SER A 195 9.54 -6.04 19.87
CA SER A 195 8.46 -6.14 20.84
C SER A 195 7.89 -7.57 20.86
N SER A 196 7.45 -8.02 22.04
CA SER A 196 6.64 -9.23 22.17
C SER A 196 5.32 -9.14 21.43
N ASP A 197 4.85 -7.92 21.19
CA ASP A 197 3.55 -7.62 20.58
C ASP A 197 3.54 -7.83 19.07
N VAL A 198 4.71 -7.86 18.42
CA VAL A 198 4.82 -7.99 16.97
C VAL A 198 5.24 -9.40 16.63
N ARG A 199 4.40 -10.09 15.84
CA ARG A 199 4.70 -11.43 15.34
C ARG A 199 4.78 -11.44 13.83
N PHE A 200 5.68 -12.28 13.34
CA PHE A 200 5.87 -12.52 11.92
C PHE A 200 5.63 -13.99 11.61
N MET A 201 4.87 -14.26 10.56
CA MET A 201 4.87 -15.54 9.87
C MET A 201 6.12 -15.61 8.99
N GLN A 202 7.07 -16.44 9.38
CA GLN A 202 8.30 -16.68 8.63
C GLN A 202 8.12 -17.89 7.74
N VAL A 203 8.34 -17.72 6.43
CA VAL A 203 8.28 -18.78 5.43
C VAL A 203 9.46 -18.68 4.47
N ALA A 204 9.66 -19.70 3.64
CA ALA A 204 10.64 -19.63 2.57
C ALA A 204 10.29 -18.46 1.62
N GLY A 205 11.16 -17.45 1.57
CA GLY A 205 10.99 -16.27 0.72
C GLY A 205 10.02 -15.22 1.26
N GLY A 206 9.65 -15.25 2.55
CA GLY A 206 8.76 -14.25 3.12
C GLY A 206 8.85 -14.10 4.64
N ARG A 207 8.66 -12.87 5.11
CA ARG A 207 8.57 -12.46 6.51
C ARG A 207 7.36 -11.54 6.67
N HIS A 208 6.21 -12.14 6.89
CA HIS A 208 4.93 -11.45 6.87
C HIS A 208 4.54 -11.04 8.28
N VAL A 209 4.38 -9.74 8.56
CA VAL A 209 3.81 -9.32 9.85
C VAL A 209 2.37 -9.82 9.94
N MET A 210 1.97 -10.31 11.11
CA MET A 210 0.62 -10.79 11.35
C MET A 210 -0.22 -9.70 11.99
N ILE A 211 -1.25 -9.27 11.29
CA ILE A 211 -2.16 -8.21 11.70
C ILE A 211 -3.55 -8.81 11.85
N TRP A 212 -4.27 -8.37 12.87
CA TRP A 212 -5.70 -8.63 12.99
C TRP A 212 -6.47 -7.37 12.61
N GLN A 213 -7.57 -7.54 11.88
CA GLN A 213 -8.43 -6.46 11.43
C GLN A 213 -9.85 -6.65 11.98
N ALA A 214 -10.37 -5.60 12.60
CA ALA A 214 -11.77 -5.50 12.98
C ALA A 214 -12.66 -5.27 11.75
N ASP A 215 -13.96 -5.51 11.89
CA ASP A 215 -14.92 -5.25 10.81
C ASP A 215 -16.03 -4.32 11.28
N GLU A 216 -16.85 -4.74 12.26
CA GLU A 216 -17.82 -3.84 12.90
C GLU A 216 -17.40 -3.45 14.33
N ASP A 217 -17.89 -2.27 14.72
CA ASP A 217 -17.81 -1.71 16.07
C ASP A 217 -18.70 -2.51 17.02
N THR A 218 -18.11 -3.11 18.07
CA THR A 218 -18.89 -3.88 19.06
C THR A 218 -19.47 -3.04 20.19
N GLY A 219 -19.38 -1.71 20.11
CA GLY A 219 -19.93 -0.76 21.07
C GLY A 219 -18.86 0.05 21.80
N TYR A 220 -19.33 0.88 22.73
CA TYR A 220 -18.51 1.83 23.49
C TYR A 220 -17.42 1.12 24.33
N GLY A 221 -16.15 1.48 24.12
CA GLY A 221 -15.00 0.85 24.79
C GLY A 221 -14.63 -0.53 24.23
N SER A 222 -14.85 -0.74 22.93
CA SER A 222 -14.50 -1.97 22.22
C SER A 222 -13.89 -1.63 20.85
N THR A 223 -13.45 -2.66 20.12
CA THR A 223 -12.78 -2.46 18.84
C THR A 223 -13.60 -1.63 17.85
N HIS A 224 -12.98 -0.61 17.26
CA HIS A 224 -13.56 0.21 16.21
C HIS A 224 -13.51 -0.49 14.85
N ALA A 225 -14.36 -0.07 13.92
CA ALA A 225 -14.41 -0.71 12.60
C ALA A 225 -13.12 -0.54 11.82
N HIS A 226 -12.78 -1.59 11.08
CA HIS A 226 -11.62 -1.70 10.18
C HIS A 226 -10.25 -1.51 10.84
N GLU A 227 -10.20 -1.15 12.11
CA GLU A 227 -8.98 -0.89 12.84
C GLU A 227 -8.06 -2.12 12.86
N LEU A 228 -6.76 -1.84 12.92
CA LEU A 228 -5.72 -2.85 12.82
C LEU A 228 -5.00 -3.02 14.15
N HIS A 229 -4.84 -4.28 14.56
CA HIS A 229 -4.07 -4.67 15.74
C HIS A 229 -2.94 -5.60 15.37
N PHE A 230 -1.88 -5.61 16.18
CA PHE A 230 -0.86 -6.64 16.05
C PHE A 230 -1.36 -7.95 16.65
N VAL A 231 -1.16 -9.06 15.93
CA VAL A 231 -1.38 -10.40 16.49
C VAL A 231 -0.19 -10.77 17.37
N GLN A 232 -0.47 -11.12 18.63
CA GLN A 232 0.54 -11.45 19.65
C GLN A 232 0.88 -12.95 19.66
N ASP A 233 -0.04 -13.78 19.16
CA ASP A 233 0.18 -15.21 18.97
C ASP A 233 1.30 -15.50 17.96
N ALA A 234 2.20 -16.41 18.32
CA ALA A 234 3.19 -16.91 17.37
C ALA A 234 2.51 -17.74 16.27
N TYR A 235 3.00 -17.65 15.03
CA TYR A 235 2.43 -18.41 13.91
C TYR A 235 2.41 -19.93 14.18
N SER A 236 3.40 -20.46 14.92
CA SER A 236 3.41 -21.86 15.33
C SER A 236 2.18 -22.23 16.18
N THR A 237 1.76 -21.35 17.09
CA THR A 237 0.57 -21.54 17.94
C THR A 237 -0.70 -21.55 17.08
N ILE A 238 -0.84 -20.55 16.20
CA ILE A 238 -1.96 -20.44 15.27
C ILE A 238 -2.03 -21.68 14.37
N SER A 239 -0.91 -22.08 13.77
CA SER A 239 -0.84 -23.25 12.88
C SER A 239 -1.20 -24.56 13.59
N ALA A 240 -0.86 -24.70 14.88
CA ALA A 240 -1.25 -25.85 15.69
C ALA A 240 -2.77 -25.85 15.95
N SER A 241 -3.35 -24.69 16.27
CA SER A 241 -4.80 -24.53 16.43
C SER A 241 -5.55 -24.83 15.13
N VAL A 242 -5.03 -24.36 13.99
CA VAL A 242 -5.55 -24.68 12.65
C VAL A 242 -5.54 -26.20 12.42
N ALA A 243 -4.42 -26.87 12.73
CA ALA A 243 -4.28 -28.31 12.53
C ALA A 243 -5.20 -29.14 13.43
N SER A 244 -5.43 -28.70 14.67
CA SER A 244 -6.40 -29.33 15.58
C SER A 244 -7.85 -28.93 15.33
N ASN A 245 -8.10 -28.03 14.36
CA ASN A 245 -9.40 -27.41 14.11
C ASN A 245 -10.01 -26.81 15.40
N GLY A 246 -9.18 -26.09 16.16
CA GLY A 246 -9.62 -25.35 17.34
C GLY A 246 -10.55 -24.19 16.99
N THR A 247 -10.89 -23.41 18.01
CA THR A 247 -11.53 -22.10 17.83
C THR A 247 -10.65 -21.22 16.95
N ALA A 248 -11.28 -20.50 16.02
CA ALA A 248 -10.62 -19.52 15.18
C ALA A 248 -10.61 -18.16 15.88
N ASP A 249 -9.66 -18.02 16.80
CA ASP A 249 -9.34 -16.78 17.49
C ASP A 249 -7.82 -16.57 17.52
N VAL A 250 -7.42 -15.32 17.79
CA VAL A 250 -6.03 -14.91 18.00
C VAL A 250 -5.96 -13.82 19.06
N ASP A 251 -4.90 -13.85 19.85
CA ASP A 251 -4.56 -12.79 20.80
C ASP A 251 -4.06 -11.53 20.07
N VAL A 252 -4.55 -10.35 20.45
CA VAL A 252 -4.26 -9.07 19.78
C VAL A 252 -3.86 -7.98 20.77
N THR A 253 -3.03 -7.04 20.33
CA THR A 253 -2.61 -5.93 21.18
C THR A 253 -3.78 -5.07 21.67
N ASN A 254 -3.73 -4.69 22.94
CA ASN A 254 -4.69 -3.81 23.61
C ASN A 254 -6.11 -4.35 23.71
N ASP A 255 -6.29 -5.66 23.52
CA ASP A 255 -7.59 -6.33 23.66
C ASP A 255 -7.38 -7.82 24.03
N ASP A 256 -8.47 -8.56 24.18
CA ASP A 256 -8.49 -10.01 24.39
C ASP A 256 -8.56 -10.77 23.03
N ASP A 257 -8.61 -12.10 23.10
CA ASP A 257 -8.79 -13.00 21.95
C ASP A 257 -9.89 -12.54 20.98
N LYS A 258 -9.52 -12.38 19.71
CA LYS A 258 -10.42 -11.97 18.64
C LYS A 258 -10.72 -13.07 17.65
N ASN A 259 -12.00 -13.21 17.32
CA ASN A 259 -12.46 -14.15 16.29
C ASN A 259 -11.83 -13.85 14.92
N VAL A 260 -11.62 -14.91 14.14
CA VAL A 260 -11.11 -14.87 12.78
C VAL A 260 -12.10 -15.58 11.85
N HIS A 261 -12.45 -14.94 10.74
CA HIS A 261 -13.31 -15.49 9.70
C HIS A 261 -12.65 -15.50 8.33
N TYR A 262 -11.73 -14.56 8.11
CA TYR A 262 -10.89 -14.45 6.93
C TYR A 262 -9.41 -14.48 7.29
N VAL A 263 -8.60 -15.08 6.42
CA VAL A 263 -7.14 -14.90 6.38
C VAL A 263 -6.75 -14.46 4.97
N TRP A 264 -6.21 -13.25 4.87
CA TRP A 264 -5.71 -12.64 3.65
C TRP A 264 -4.21 -12.90 3.54
N VAL A 265 -3.80 -13.49 2.41
CA VAL A 265 -2.44 -13.95 2.19
C VAL A 265 -1.89 -13.34 0.90
N PRO A 266 -0.65 -12.80 0.88
CA PRO A 266 -0.06 -12.27 -0.34
C PRO A 266 0.10 -13.41 -1.35
N GLU A 267 -0.51 -13.28 -2.52
CA GLU A 267 -0.54 -14.34 -3.53
C GLU A 267 0.86 -14.72 -4.06
N THR A 268 1.81 -13.78 -4.00
CA THR A 268 3.18 -13.96 -4.48
C THR A 268 4.04 -14.77 -3.51
N SER A 269 3.61 -14.91 -2.26
CA SER A 269 4.27 -15.75 -1.26
C SER A 269 3.76 -17.19 -1.36
N ALA A 270 4.30 -17.94 -2.32
CA ALA A 270 3.88 -19.33 -2.56
C ALA A 270 3.91 -20.21 -1.28
N ALA A 271 4.90 -19.98 -0.41
CA ALA A 271 4.99 -20.71 0.86
C ALA A 271 3.90 -20.31 1.86
N ALA A 272 3.54 -19.02 1.96
CA ALA A 272 2.43 -18.58 2.80
C ALA A 272 1.08 -19.04 2.23
N VAL A 273 0.88 -18.94 0.92
CA VAL A 273 -0.31 -19.45 0.21
C VAL A 273 -0.48 -20.94 0.47
N SER A 274 0.60 -21.73 0.37
CA SER A 274 0.56 -23.16 0.65
C SER A 274 0.28 -23.45 2.13
N ALA A 275 0.88 -22.71 3.06
CA ALA A 275 0.72 -22.93 4.49
C ALA A 275 -0.71 -22.67 4.96
N TRP A 276 -1.37 -21.67 4.36
CA TRP A 276 -2.77 -21.38 4.60
C TRP A 276 -3.72 -22.13 3.67
N ASN A 277 -3.27 -22.74 2.57
CA ASN A 277 -4.15 -23.23 1.51
C ASN A 277 -5.12 -22.12 1.02
N ALA A 278 -4.59 -20.91 0.83
CA ALA A 278 -5.35 -19.75 0.41
C ALA A 278 -5.76 -19.86 -1.08
N LYS A 279 -6.91 -19.27 -1.43
CA LYS A 279 -7.49 -19.34 -2.77
C LYS A 279 -7.79 -17.95 -3.32
N ALA A 280 -7.65 -17.78 -4.63
CA ALA A 280 -8.09 -16.56 -5.28
C ALA A 280 -9.63 -16.45 -5.30
N ILE A 281 -10.13 -15.23 -5.09
CA ILE A 281 -11.51 -14.89 -5.43
C ILE A 281 -11.60 -14.76 -6.95
N SER A 282 -12.65 -15.34 -7.50
CA SER A 282 -13.10 -15.18 -8.88
C SER A 282 -14.62 -15.15 -8.85
N TYR A 283 -15.24 -14.79 -9.97
CA TYR A 283 -16.70 -14.88 -10.10
C TYR A 283 -17.27 -16.24 -9.68
N SER A 284 -16.60 -17.33 -10.07
CA SER A 284 -17.04 -18.70 -9.79
C SER A 284 -16.78 -19.15 -8.34
N SER A 285 -15.71 -18.65 -7.70
CA SER A 285 -15.34 -19.06 -6.34
C SER A 285 -15.94 -18.16 -5.26
N ALA A 286 -16.40 -16.96 -5.62
CA ALA A 286 -16.97 -15.93 -4.74
C ALA A 286 -17.94 -16.51 -3.69
N SER A 287 -18.93 -17.28 -4.13
CA SER A 287 -19.92 -17.88 -3.22
C SER A 287 -19.31 -18.83 -2.19
N SER A 288 -18.31 -19.62 -2.57
CA SER A 288 -17.66 -20.55 -1.63
C SER A 288 -16.72 -19.85 -0.64
N LEU A 289 -16.23 -18.66 -1.02
CA LEU A 289 -15.27 -17.86 -0.27
C LEU A 289 -15.91 -16.80 0.63
N ALA A 290 -17.20 -16.49 0.47
CA ALA A 290 -17.91 -15.65 1.45
C ALA A 290 -18.12 -16.42 2.76
N SER A 291 -17.77 -15.81 3.90
CA SER A 291 -17.79 -16.43 5.22
C SER A 291 -19.24 -16.71 5.64
N ARG A 292 -20.14 -15.73 5.47
CA ARG A 292 -21.51 -15.72 6.01
C ARG A 292 -21.55 -15.99 7.52
N ARG A 293 -20.55 -15.48 8.25
CA ARG A 293 -20.38 -15.67 9.69
C ARG A 293 -20.15 -14.34 10.39
N ASN A 294 -20.81 -14.20 11.53
CA ASN A 294 -20.74 -13.07 12.46
C ASN A 294 -20.58 -13.52 13.92
N SER A 295 -20.15 -14.77 14.11
CA SER A 295 -20.02 -15.40 15.43
C SER A 295 -18.75 -16.23 15.49
N GLN A 296 -18.34 -16.61 16.70
CA GLN A 296 -17.23 -17.54 16.93
C GLN A 296 -17.33 -18.76 16.00
N THR A 297 -16.20 -19.16 15.42
CA THR A 297 -16.11 -20.22 14.42
C THR A 297 -14.88 -21.10 14.67
N SER A 298 -14.77 -22.21 13.96
CA SER A 298 -13.58 -23.07 14.00
C SER A 298 -12.69 -22.80 12.80
N TRP A 299 -11.40 -23.12 12.89
CA TRP A 299 -10.45 -22.90 11.79
C TRP A 299 -10.84 -23.58 10.47
N SER A 300 -11.60 -24.67 10.50
CA SER A 300 -12.13 -25.33 9.29
C SER A 300 -13.13 -24.47 8.51
N GLN A 301 -13.75 -23.50 9.16
CA GLN A 301 -14.77 -22.62 8.58
C GLN A 301 -14.18 -21.28 8.10
N VAL A 302 -12.99 -20.92 8.57
CA VAL A 302 -12.25 -19.73 8.15
C VAL A 302 -11.92 -19.78 6.67
N LYS A 303 -12.22 -18.68 5.97
CA LYS A 303 -11.95 -18.50 4.55
C LYS A 303 -10.55 -17.95 4.39
N ARG A 304 -9.80 -18.51 3.44
CA ARG A 304 -8.37 -18.20 3.27
C ARG A 304 -8.18 -17.76 1.84
N ILE A 305 -7.83 -16.51 1.66
CA ILE A 305 -7.98 -15.81 0.40
C ILE A 305 -6.67 -15.12 0.05
N THR A 306 -6.27 -15.23 -1.22
CA THR A 306 -5.10 -14.53 -1.71
C THR A 306 -5.45 -13.09 -2.08
N TYR A 307 -4.53 -12.16 -1.83
CA TYR A 307 -4.62 -10.78 -2.29
C TYR A 307 -3.40 -10.40 -3.15
N GLU A 308 -3.59 -9.38 -3.98
CA GLU A 308 -2.55 -8.79 -4.81
C GLU A 308 -2.03 -7.47 -4.23
N LEU A 309 -0.81 -7.10 -4.64
CA LEU A 309 -0.28 -5.75 -4.43
C LEU A 309 -0.51 -4.93 -5.70
N GLN A 310 -1.03 -3.72 -5.52
CA GLN A 310 -1.18 -2.70 -6.57
C GLN A 310 -0.49 -1.41 -6.14
N ASP A 311 -0.24 -0.49 -7.06
CA ASP A 311 0.46 0.75 -6.74
C ASP A 311 -0.47 1.75 -6.08
N LEU A 312 0.01 2.40 -5.02
CA LEU A 312 -0.75 3.50 -4.42
C LEU A 312 -0.98 4.66 -5.42
N ALA A 313 -0.06 4.82 -6.37
CA ALA A 313 -0.12 5.88 -7.38
C ALA A 313 -1.33 5.76 -8.32
N ASP A 314 -1.89 4.55 -8.49
CA ASP A 314 -3.08 4.28 -9.33
C ASP A 314 -4.30 5.11 -8.92
N VAL A 315 -4.38 5.47 -7.64
CA VAL A 315 -5.52 6.21 -7.08
C VAL A 315 -5.45 7.69 -7.42
N PHE A 316 -4.26 8.26 -7.66
CA PHE A 316 -4.09 9.72 -7.75
C PHE A 316 -4.66 10.34 -9.01
N LEU A 317 -4.67 9.61 -10.13
CA LEU A 317 -5.32 10.11 -11.35
C LEU A 317 -6.80 10.39 -11.09
N THR A 318 -7.44 9.61 -10.21
CA THR A 318 -8.84 9.78 -9.85
C THR A 318 -9.08 11.07 -9.06
N GLN A 319 -8.14 11.43 -8.18
CA GLN A 319 -8.20 12.62 -7.33
C GLN A 319 -7.74 13.91 -8.04
N TRP A 320 -7.00 13.80 -9.15
CA TRP A 320 -6.43 14.98 -9.82
C TRP A 320 -7.51 15.85 -10.46
N GLY A 321 -7.46 17.16 -10.19
CA GLY A 321 -8.43 18.14 -10.69
C GLY A 321 -8.40 18.38 -12.20
N GLY A 322 -7.34 17.95 -12.89
CA GLY A 322 -7.25 17.95 -14.35
C GLY A 322 -7.83 16.71 -15.02
N SER A 323 -8.28 15.71 -14.25
CA SER A 323 -8.80 14.45 -14.77
C SER A 323 -10.29 14.54 -15.14
N THR A 324 -10.77 13.57 -15.92
CA THR A 324 -12.21 13.36 -16.15
C THR A 324 -12.89 12.56 -15.02
N TRP A 325 -12.12 12.10 -14.03
CA TRP A 325 -12.55 11.25 -12.93
C TRP A 325 -13.01 12.04 -11.69
N SER A 326 -12.98 13.38 -11.79
CA SER A 326 -13.46 14.30 -10.76
C SER A 326 -14.94 14.11 -10.39
N THR A 327 -15.71 13.38 -11.20
CA THR A 327 -17.09 12.99 -10.88
C THR A 327 -17.20 12.19 -9.58
N SER A 328 -16.12 11.54 -9.15
CA SER A 328 -16.06 10.74 -7.92
C SER A 328 -15.70 11.52 -6.66
N TRP A 329 -15.46 12.83 -6.79
CA TRP A 329 -14.93 13.68 -5.72
C TRP A 329 -15.72 14.97 -5.59
N THR A 330 -15.63 15.61 -4.43
CA THR A 330 -16.19 16.94 -4.18
C THR A 330 -15.13 18.01 -4.44
N ASP A 331 -15.57 19.19 -4.89
CA ASP A 331 -14.70 20.32 -5.20
C ASP A 331 -14.57 21.34 -4.07
N ASP A 332 -15.22 21.09 -2.93
CA ASP A 332 -15.20 21.91 -1.73
C ASP A 332 -14.02 21.63 -0.79
N SER A 333 -13.34 20.49 -0.98
CA SER A 333 -12.12 20.11 -0.26
C SER A 333 -11.02 19.74 -1.24
N THR A 334 -9.91 20.49 -1.19
CA THR A 334 -8.79 20.35 -2.13
C THR A 334 -7.45 20.54 -1.46
N GLU A 335 -6.43 19.88 -1.99
CA GLU A 335 -5.03 20.08 -1.64
C GLU A 335 -4.22 20.44 -2.88
N ASP A 336 -3.31 21.40 -2.73
CA ASP A 336 -2.34 21.72 -3.78
C ASP A 336 -1.04 20.98 -3.47
N VAL A 337 -0.50 20.29 -4.47
CA VAL A 337 0.78 19.56 -4.37
C VAL A 337 1.71 20.09 -5.45
N LEU A 338 2.89 20.57 -5.04
CA LEU A 338 3.98 20.90 -5.95
C LEU A 338 4.69 19.60 -6.38
N LEU A 339 4.37 19.14 -7.58
CA LEU A 339 5.00 18.00 -8.22
C LEU A 339 6.36 18.40 -8.80
N ASP A 340 7.45 17.92 -8.18
CA ASP A 340 8.81 18.09 -8.68
C ASP A 340 9.02 17.32 -10.01
N SER A 341 8.26 16.24 -10.21
CA SER A 341 8.27 15.39 -11.40
C SER A 341 6.86 14.91 -11.76
N PRO A 342 6.57 14.61 -13.05
CA PRO A 342 5.26 14.11 -13.43
C PRO A 342 5.00 12.73 -12.81
N ILE A 343 3.73 12.43 -12.52
CA ILE A 343 3.28 11.07 -12.25
C ILE A 343 3.06 10.41 -13.61
N VAL A 344 3.70 9.25 -13.82
CA VAL A 344 3.71 8.53 -15.09
C VAL A 344 3.07 7.16 -14.90
N ASN A 345 2.37 6.67 -15.92
CA ASN A 345 1.90 5.29 -15.95
C ASN A 345 3.04 4.30 -16.26
N GLU A 346 2.70 3.02 -16.34
CA GLU A 346 3.61 1.90 -16.58
C GLU A 346 4.31 2.00 -17.95
N ALA A 347 3.71 2.73 -18.91
CA ALA A 347 4.30 3.01 -20.22
C ALA A 347 5.28 4.22 -20.19
N GLY A 348 5.45 4.87 -19.04
CA GLY A 348 6.26 6.07 -18.87
C GLY A 348 5.60 7.33 -19.43
N VAL A 349 4.31 7.30 -19.75
CA VAL A 349 3.55 8.46 -20.22
C VAL A 349 3.09 9.26 -19.01
N ALA A 350 3.36 10.58 -19.02
CA ALA A 350 2.90 11.47 -17.96
C ALA A 350 1.36 11.56 -17.96
N GLU A 351 0.76 11.17 -16.85
CA GLU A 351 -0.69 11.28 -16.63
C GLU A 351 -1.02 12.55 -15.86
N ILE A 352 -0.19 12.90 -14.87
CA ILE A 352 -0.27 14.15 -14.13
C ILE A 352 1.04 14.92 -14.35
N PRO A 353 1.00 16.11 -14.95
CA PRO A 353 2.21 16.89 -15.23
C PRO A 353 2.84 17.44 -13.95
N ALA A 354 4.15 17.67 -13.98
CA ALA A 354 4.86 18.39 -12.93
C ALA A 354 4.32 19.82 -12.72
N GLY A 355 4.71 20.45 -11.61
CA GLY A 355 4.25 21.78 -11.20
C GLY A 355 3.19 21.72 -10.11
N LEU A 356 2.62 22.87 -9.77
CA LEU A 356 1.55 22.94 -8.76
C LEU A 356 0.27 22.34 -9.33
N GLN A 357 -0.13 21.19 -8.81
CA GLN A 357 -1.33 20.46 -9.21
C GLN A 357 -2.34 20.44 -8.06
N ARG A 358 -3.62 20.49 -8.41
CA ARG A 358 -4.72 20.40 -7.45
C ARG A 358 -5.29 18.99 -7.40
N PHE A 359 -5.53 18.50 -6.19
CA PHE A 359 -6.19 17.23 -5.92
C PHE A 359 -7.45 17.46 -5.10
N TYR A 360 -8.53 16.76 -5.46
CA TYR A 360 -9.75 16.70 -4.68
C TYR A 360 -9.56 15.73 -3.52
N LEU A 361 -9.95 16.17 -2.33
CA LEU A 361 -9.81 15.40 -1.11
C LEU A 361 -11.12 14.74 -0.71
N GLY A 362 -12.23 15.46 -0.80
CA GLY A 362 -13.53 14.99 -0.30
C GLY A 362 -14.13 13.92 -1.21
N SER A 363 -14.45 12.76 -0.63
CA SER A 363 -15.07 11.66 -1.36
C SER A 363 -16.52 12.01 -1.66
N ARG A 364 -16.96 11.79 -2.90
CA ARG A 364 -18.37 11.97 -3.27
C ARG A 364 -19.13 10.67 -3.03
N ASP A 365 -20.34 10.77 -2.50
CA ASP A 365 -21.28 9.67 -2.39
C ASP A 365 -22.64 10.06 -2.97
N ASN A 366 -22.97 9.52 -4.14
CA ASN A 366 -24.21 9.81 -4.86
C ASN A 366 -25.48 9.35 -4.13
N TYR A 367 -25.33 8.54 -3.08
CA TYR A 367 -26.43 7.99 -2.29
C TYR A 367 -26.50 8.60 -0.88
N SER A 368 -25.65 9.60 -0.58
CA SER A 368 -25.79 10.48 0.59
C SER A 368 -26.61 11.72 0.23
N SER A 369 -27.38 12.25 1.19
CA SER A 369 -28.17 13.48 0.97
C SER A 369 -27.30 14.69 0.70
N ASP A 370 -26.10 14.72 1.28
CA ASP A 370 -25.15 15.84 1.15
C ASP A 370 -24.12 15.58 0.05
N LEU A 371 -24.30 14.51 -0.74
CA LEU A 371 -23.40 14.04 -1.80
C LEU A 371 -21.97 13.70 -1.32
N THR A 372 -21.76 13.64 -0.01
CA THR A 372 -20.54 13.19 0.66
C THR A 372 -20.92 12.63 2.03
N ASP A 373 -19.99 11.94 2.68
CA ASP A 373 -20.06 11.46 4.05
C ASP A 373 -18.97 12.09 4.95
N GLY A 374 -18.20 13.04 4.40
CA GLY A 374 -17.09 13.69 5.08
C GLY A 374 -15.78 12.89 5.13
N ARG A 375 -15.68 11.75 4.43
CA ARG A 375 -14.42 11.00 4.31
C ARG A 375 -13.56 11.56 3.19
N ASP A 376 -12.25 11.54 3.41
CA ASP A 376 -11.28 12.00 2.44
C ASP A 376 -10.51 10.86 1.77
N GLY A 377 -10.10 11.10 0.52
CA GLY A 377 -9.18 10.25 -0.22
C GLY A 377 -7.77 10.27 0.36
N VAL A 378 -6.92 9.37 -0.15
CA VAL A 378 -5.62 9.06 0.45
C VAL A 378 -4.68 10.26 0.57
N ILE A 379 -4.68 11.21 -0.39
CA ILE A 379 -3.82 12.41 -0.33
C ILE A 379 -4.13 13.32 0.88
N ALA A 380 -5.36 13.33 1.38
CA ALA A 380 -5.75 14.14 2.53
C ALA A 380 -5.19 13.59 3.84
N LYS A 381 -4.83 12.31 3.86
CA LYS A 381 -4.41 11.63 5.07
C LYS A 381 -3.01 12.08 5.44
N SER A 382 -2.84 12.65 6.63
CA SER A 382 -1.55 13.11 7.14
C SER A 382 -0.48 12.01 7.08
N TRP A 383 -0.89 10.75 7.29
CA TRP A 383 -0.02 9.60 7.20
C TRP A 383 0.55 9.36 5.81
N PHE A 384 -0.08 9.79 4.73
CA PHE A 384 0.48 9.70 3.38
C PHE A 384 1.84 10.41 3.29
N TRP A 385 1.98 11.51 4.04
CA TRP A 385 3.19 12.31 4.17
C TRP A 385 4.13 11.82 5.29
N GLY A 386 3.80 10.70 5.94
CA GLY A 386 4.42 10.27 7.20
C GLY A 386 4.16 11.24 8.36
N GLY A 387 3.29 12.23 8.17
CA GLY A 387 3.09 13.35 9.09
C GLY A 387 2.07 13.03 10.19
N TYR A 388 2.24 11.91 10.87
CA TYR A 388 1.34 11.45 11.93
C TYR A 388 2.06 11.35 13.28
N SER A 389 1.30 11.42 14.38
CA SER A 389 1.86 11.19 15.71
C SER A 389 1.95 9.70 16.01
N ALA A 390 3.11 9.23 16.44
CA ALA A 390 3.32 7.81 16.69
C ALA A 390 2.96 7.46 18.14
N GLU A 391 2.12 6.45 18.31
CA GLU A 391 1.53 6.16 19.61
C GLU A 391 1.87 4.77 20.14
N ALA A 392 1.86 4.68 21.47
CA ALA A 392 1.95 3.41 22.16
C ALA A 392 0.65 2.65 22.03
N ASN A 393 -0.52 3.25 22.19
CA ASN A 393 -1.79 2.53 22.11
C ASN A 393 -2.81 3.47 21.46
N ALA A 394 -3.85 2.91 20.85
CA ALA A 394 -4.98 3.71 20.41
C ALA A 394 -5.74 4.25 21.62
N ASP A 395 -6.29 5.45 21.48
CA ASP A 395 -7.10 6.08 22.51
C ASP A 395 -8.59 5.75 22.30
N ASP A 396 -9.16 4.95 23.21
CA ASP A 396 -10.58 4.52 23.17
C ASP A 396 -11.60 5.69 23.29
N TYR A 397 -11.14 6.92 23.58
CA TYR A 397 -11.99 8.03 24.07
C TYR A 397 -11.87 9.34 23.28
N THR A 398 -10.92 9.49 22.36
CA THR A 398 -10.67 10.74 21.64
C THR A 398 -10.71 10.52 20.13
N SER A 399 -11.73 11.09 19.48
CA SER A 399 -12.00 10.94 18.05
C SER A 399 -11.13 11.84 17.17
N GLY A 400 -9.83 11.92 17.43
CA GLY A 400 -8.94 12.80 16.69
C GLY A 400 -7.55 12.20 16.63
N SER A 401 -7.12 11.85 15.41
CA SER A 401 -5.71 11.58 15.13
C SER A 401 -4.87 12.70 15.74
N ASP A 402 -3.93 12.34 16.61
CA ASP A 402 -3.00 13.31 17.18
C ASP A 402 -2.22 13.99 16.04
N ASP A 403 -2.58 15.24 15.73
CA ASP A 403 -2.01 15.97 14.60
C ASP A 403 -0.56 16.36 14.90
N PHE A 404 0.37 15.73 14.19
CA PHE A 404 1.78 16.13 14.20
C PHE A 404 1.98 17.57 13.71
N GLY A 405 1.02 18.13 12.97
CA GLY A 405 1.04 19.52 12.50
C GLY A 405 2.00 19.74 11.34
N GLY A 406 2.21 18.71 10.53
CA GLY A 406 3.18 18.71 9.43
C GLY A 406 2.88 19.75 8.35
N TYR A 407 1.61 19.87 7.93
CA TYR A 407 1.21 20.77 6.84
C TYR A 407 1.51 22.24 7.17
N GLY A 408 1.10 22.69 8.36
CA GLY A 408 1.33 24.05 8.86
C GLY A 408 2.78 24.33 9.29
N GLY A 409 3.62 23.30 9.41
CA GLY A 409 5.02 23.42 9.80
C GLY A 409 5.27 23.47 11.31
N ALA A 410 4.27 23.08 12.12
CA ALA A 410 4.41 22.90 13.55
C ALA A 410 5.24 21.64 13.87
N GLY A 411 5.01 20.55 13.13
CA GLY A 411 5.66 19.25 13.34
C GLY A 411 7.18 19.27 13.20
N ARG A 412 7.87 18.94 14.29
CA ARG A 412 9.34 18.95 14.42
C ARG A 412 9.92 17.55 14.46
N ASP A 413 11.03 17.38 13.74
CA ASP A 413 11.83 16.18 13.79
C ASP A 413 12.86 16.17 14.93
N SER A 414 13.64 15.09 15.03
CA SER A 414 14.69 14.94 16.06
C SER A 414 15.83 15.96 15.96
N PHE A 415 15.91 16.71 14.86
CA PHE A 415 16.86 17.81 14.64
C PHE A 415 16.19 19.19 14.77
N ASN A 416 14.95 19.24 15.27
CA ASN A 416 14.14 20.44 15.41
C ASN A 416 13.83 21.15 14.08
N ARG A 417 13.75 20.39 12.99
CA ARG A 417 13.37 20.88 11.64
C ARG A 417 11.92 20.55 11.36
N ASN A 418 11.22 21.42 10.64
CA ASN A 418 9.97 21.06 9.98
C ASN A 418 10.20 20.67 8.50
N ARG A 419 9.13 20.35 7.77
CA ARG A 419 9.22 19.97 6.35
C ARG A 419 9.84 21.06 5.45
N ALA A 420 9.59 22.34 5.74
CA ALA A 420 10.16 23.44 4.97
C ALA A 420 11.66 23.61 5.24
N ASP A 421 12.09 23.45 6.50
CA ASP A 421 13.51 23.43 6.86
C ASP A 421 14.25 22.28 6.15
N ALA A 422 13.60 21.12 6.01
CA ALA A 422 14.17 19.95 5.35
C ALA A 422 14.19 20.09 3.82
N SER A 423 13.10 20.57 3.22
CA SER A 423 12.96 20.70 1.76
C SER A 423 13.62 21.97 1.19
N GLY A 424 13.86 22.98 2.03
CA GLY A 424 14.35 24.30 1.65
C GLY A 424 13.28 25.23 1.07
N ASP A 425 12.01 24.84 1.11
CA ASP A 425 10.89 25.62 0.57
C ASP A 425 9.97 26.14 1.69
N TYR A 426 10.30 27.31 2.22
CA TYR A 426 9.50 28.00 3.24
C TYR A 426 8.13 28.49 2.75
N GLY A 427 7.94 28.63 1.43
CA GLY A 427 6.66 29.02 0.86
C GLY A 427 5.60 27.92 0.94
N SER A 428 6.03 26.67 1.13
CA SER A 428 5.13 25.51 1.18
C SER A 428 4.22 25.48 2.41
N LEU A 429 4.66 26.00 3.55
CA LEU A 429 3.95 25.88 4.83
C LEU A 429 2.55 26.51 4.77
N GLY A 430 1.53 25.69 5.03
CA GLY A 430 0.12 26.12 4.96
C GLY A 430 -0.42 26.44 3.56
N ASN A 431 0.38 26.28 2.50
CA ASN A 431 0.00 26.61 1.13
C ASN A 431 -0.08 25.39 0.20
N TYR A 432 0.88 24.47 0.30
CA TYR A 432 0.92 23.24 -0.49
C TYR A 432 1.88 22.21 0.13
N TRP A 433 1.67 20.93 -0.18
CA TRP A 433 2.68 19.90 0.02
C TRP A 433 3.68 19.89 -1.14
N ARG A 434 4.93 19.55 -0.89
CA ARG A 434 5.83 19.12 -1.97
C ARG A 434 5.70 17.63 -2.16
N GLN A 435 5.76 17.16 -3.41
CA GLN A 435 5.63 15.74 -3.76
C GLN A 435 6.44 14.81 -2.85
N HIS A 436 7.69 15.20 -2.56
CA HIS A 436 8.62 14.39 -1.79
C HIS A 436 8.76 14.81 -0.33
N ASP A 437 7.83 15.61 0.19
CA ASP A 437 7.70 15.78 1.64
C ASP A 437 7.36 14.41 2.24
N PHE A 438 8.19 13.96 3.18
CA PHE A 438 7.98 12.72 3.90
C PHE A 438 8.70 12.75 5.25
N PHE A 439 7.99 12.44 6.32
CA PHE A 439 8.58 12.21 7.63
C PHE A 439 8.82 10.73 7.84
N ALA A 440 10.06 10.36 8.12
CA ALA A 440 10.45 8.98 8.41
C ALA A 440 10.68 8.82 9.93
N HIS A 441 9.79 8.11 10.61
CA HIS A 441 9.95 7.81 12.03
C HIS A 441 11.15 6.91 12.29
N SER A 442 11.65 6.98 13.52
CA SER A 442 12.80 6.23 14.00
C SER A 442 12.42 4.91 14.69
N GLY A 443 11.14 4.71 15.01
CA GLY A 443 10.66 3.60 15.85
C GLY A 443 10.62 3.93 17.34
N VAL A 444 10.98 5.15 17.73
CA VAL A 444 10.90 5.65 19.11
C VAL A 444 9.64 6.50 19.23
N LEU A 445 8.91 6.35 20.34
CA LEU A 445 7.75 7.19 20.64
C LEU A 445 8.21 8.47 21.35
N ASP A 446 7.64 9.61 20.96
CA ASP A 446 7.90 10.91 21.57
C ASP A 446 6.56 11.55 21.95
N THR A 447 6.36 11.85 23.22
CA THR A 447 5.06 12.32 23.74
C THR A 447 4.98 13.85 23.81
N ARG A 448 5.93 14.56 23.19
CA ARG A 448 5.93 16.03 23.16
C ARG A 448 5.03 16.49 22.02
N GLU A 449 4.15 17.45 22.30
CA GLU A 449 3.25 18.06 21.31
C GLU A 449 4.01 18.54 20.06
N HIS A 450 3.58 18.09 18.88
CA HIS A 450 4.20 18.37 17.58
C HIS A 450 5.69 17.97 17.45
N TYR A 451 6.18 17.02 18.24
CA TYR A 451 7.53 16.45 18.08
C TYR A 451 7.45 14.96 17.85
N GLU A 452 8.15 14.49 16.83
CA GLU A 452 8.25 13.07 16.51
C GLU A 452 9.71 12.63 16.44
N ALA A 453 9.98 11.42 16.94
CA ALA A 453 11.31 10.86 16.85
C ALA A 453 11.52 10.27 15.45
N GLY A 454 12.24 11.00 14.61
CA GLY A 454 12.44 10.70 13.20
C GLY A 454 13.13 11.85 12.49
N LEU A 455 13.03 11.85 11.16
CA LEU A 455 13.51 12.96 10.34
C LEU A 455 12.53 13.30 9.22
N TRP A 456 12.33 14.58 8.98
CA TRP A 456 11.88 15.04 7.67
C TRP A 456 13.00 14.75 6.66
N LEU A 457 12.68 14.02 5.60
CA LEU A 457 13.66 13.70 4.56
C LEU A 457 14.07 14.97 3.82
N VAL A 458 15.39 15.18 3.69
CA VAL A 458 15.95 16.45 3.19
C VAL A 458 15.86 16.59 1.68
N GLY A 459 15.84 17.83 1.18
CA GLY A 459 15.70 18.13 -0.24
C GLY A 459 16.53 17.22 -1.16
N ALA A 460 15.88 16.73 -2.22
CA ALA A 460 16.44 15.80 -3.21
C ALA A 460 16.78 14.38 -2.70
N TRP A 461 16.36 13.96 -1.49
CA TRP A 461 16.57 12.59 -0.99
C TRP A 461 16.10 11.50 -1.97
N TYR A 462 15.01 11.76 -2.68
CA TYR A 462 14.33 10.85 -3.62
C TYR A 462 15.11 10.62 -4.92
N LEU A 463 16.16 11.40 -5.18
CA LEU A 463 16.92 11.30 -6.43
C LEU A 463 17.82 10.05 -6.42
N PRO A 464 17.93 9.33 -7.56
CA PRO A 464 18.79 8.15 -7.65
C PRO A 464 20.26 8.38 -7.28
N GLN A 465 20.82 9.56 -7.58
CA GLN A 465 22.20 9.88 -7.18
C GLN A 465 22.40 9.99 -5.66
N ASN A 466 21.33 10.25 -4.91
CA ASN A 466 21.33 10.32 -3.45
C ASN A 466 20.93 8.97 -2.81
N GLY A 467 20.77 7.93 -3.63
CA GLY A 467 20.45 6.58 -3.18
C GLY A 467 18.98 6.39 -2.77
N GLY A 468 18.09 7.31 -3.18
CA GLY A 468 16.67 7.25 -2.83
C GLY A 468 15.73 7.07 -4.03
N PHE A 469 14.47 6.83 -3.69
CA PHE A 469 13.34 6.65 -4.59
C PHE A 469 12.03 6.81 -3.81
N ASP A 470 11.07 7.55 -4.37
CA ASP A 470 9.75 7.76 -3.76
C ASP A 470 8.68 6.99 -4.54
N GLY A 471 8.42 5.76 -4.11
CA GLY A 471 7.46 4.86 -4.74
C GLY A 471 6.00 5.21 -4.47
N ARG A 472 5.71 6.24 -3.65
CA ARG A 472 4.33 6.71 -3.48
C ARG A 472 3.75 7.23 -4.79
N TRP A 473 4.59 7.73 -5.70
CA TRP A 473 4.21 8.41 -6.94
C TRP A 473 4.59 7.64 -8.22
N ALA A 474 4.93 6.36 -8.10
CA ALA A 474 5.51 5.60 -9.20
C ALA A 474 4.90 4.21 -9.31
N GLN A 475 4.73 3.75 -10.55
CA GLN A 475 4.22 2.42 -10.87
C GLN A 475 5.31 1.37 -10.68
N LEU A 476 5.09 0.43 -9.77
CA LEU A 476 5.93 -0.72 -9.50
C LEU A 476 5.29 -1.99 -10.03
N PHE A 477 3.98 -2.15 -9.93
CA PHE A 477 3.21 -3.32 -10.35
C PHE A 477 2.58 -3.10 -11.74
N ASP A 478 1.94 -4.14 -12.27
CA ASP A 478 1.26 -4.07 -13.57
C ASP A 478 -0.25 -4.10 -13.33
N ASP A 479 -0.91 -2.99 -13.65
CA ASP A 479 -2.34 -2.80 -13.50
C ASP A 479 -3.15 -3.76 -14.40
N ARG A 480 -2.54 -4.28 -15.47
CA ARG A 480 -3.20 -5.05 -16.55
C ARG A 480 -3.61 -6.48 -16.18
N ARG A 481 -3.79 -6.79 -14.90
CA ARG A 481 -4.47 -8.03 -14.48
C ARG A 481 -5.97 -8.06 -14.82
N ASP A 482 -6.47 -7.05 -15.52
CA ASP A 482 -7.84 -6.92 -16.03
C ASP A 482 -8.39 -8.08 -16.86
N PHE A 483 -7.56 -9.04 -17.25
CA PHE A 483 -8.02 -10.26 -17.89
C PHE A 483 -8.13 -11.41 -16.88
N GLU A 484 -9.22 -11.47 -16.11
CA GLU A 484 -9.80 -12.81 -15.88
C GLU A 484 -10.00 -13.38 -17.28
N ALA A 485 -9.29 -14.46 -17.62
CA ALA A 485 -9.60 -15.20 -18.83
C ALA A 485 -11.10 -15.48 -18.80
N ALA A 486 -11.83 -14.94 -19.78
CA ALA A 486 -13.24 -15.29 -19.94
C ALA A 486 -13.31 -16.82 -19.85
N PRO A 487 -14.25 -17.41 -19.09
CA PRO A 487 -14.40 -18.85 -19.06
C PRO A 487 -14.44 -19.30 -20.51
N VAL A 488 -13.46 -20.12 -20.91
CA VAL A 488 -13.30 -20.56 -22.29
C VAL A 488 -14.64 -21.13 -22.67
N THR A 489 -15.39 -20.39 -23.49
CA THR A 489 -16.64 -20.89 -24.02
C THR A 489 -16.23 -22.12 -24.80
N PRO A 490 -16.72 -23.32 -24.47
CA PRO A 490 -16.41 -24.50 -25.27
C PRO A 490 -16.72 -24.12 -26.71
N PRO A 491 -15.81 -24.39 -27.66
CA PRO A 491 -16.07 -24.06 -29.05
C PRO A 491 -17.45 -24.61 -29.41
N PRO A 492 -18.31 -23.81 -30.08
CA PRO A 492 -19.63 -24.25 -30.44
C PRO A 492 -19.50 -25.58 -31.17
N ALA A 493 -20.35 -26.54 -30.80
CA ALA A 493 -20.40 -27.83 -31.46
C ALA A 493 -20.42 -27.61 -32.99
N PRO A 494 -19.62 -28.36 -33.77
CA PRO A 494 -19.61 -28.20 -35.22
C PRO A 494 -21.03 -28.36 -35.76
N THR A 495 -21.49 -27.38 -36.53
CA THR A 495 -22.78 -27.44 -37.20
C THR A 495 -22.69 -28.47 -38.33
N CYS A 496 -23.22 -29.67 -38.09
CA CYS A 496 -23.29 -30.69 -39.12
C CYS A 496 -24.39 -30.36 -40.14
N PRO A 497 -24.14 -30.55 -41.45
CA PRO A 497 -25.20 -30.46 -42.45
C PRO A 497 -26.30 -31.49 -42.16
N ALA A 498 -27.55 -31.20 -42.53
CA ALA A 498 -28.74 -32.00 -42.18
C ALA A 498 -28.68 -33.50 -42.60
N THR A 499 -27.70 -33.89 -43.40
CA THR A 499 -27.46 -35.26 -43.88
C THR A 499 -26.34 -35.99 -43.13
N ALA A 500 -25.77 -35.39 -42.07
CA ALA A 500 -24.67 -35.95 -41.28
C ALA A 500 -25.06 -36.07 -39.79
N GLU A 501 -24.63 -37.16 -39.17
CA GLU A 501 -24.81 -37.41 -37.74
C GLU A 501 -23.56 -36.97 -36.99
N GLN A 502 -23.75 -36.25 -35.87
CA GLN A 502 -22.66 -35.80 -35.04
C GLN A 502 -22.29 -36.90 -34.06
N GLN A 503 -21.06 -37.42 -34.16
CA GLN A 503 -20.54 -38.44 -33.26
C GLN A 503 -19.45 -37.84 -32.38
N CYS A 504 -19.63 -37.92 -31.06
CA CYS A 504 -18.67 -37.44 -30.07
C CYS A 504 -18.17 -38.62 -29.24
N ASP A 505 -16.84 -38.72 -29.09
CA ASP A 505 -16.20 -39.82 -28.38
C ASP A 505 -16.14 -39.50 -26.87
N ILE A 506 -16.79 -40.32 -26.03
CA ILE A 506 -16.79 -40.13 -24.58
C ILE A 506 -15.60 -40.91 -24.00
N LYS A 507 -14.47 -40.25 -23.77
CA LYS A 507 -13.36 -40.81 -22.98
C LYS A 507 -13.37 -40.22 -21.57
N GLY A 508 -13.51 -41.09 -20.56
CA GLY A 508 -13.37 -40.70 -19.14
C GLY A 508 -14.59 -40.06 -18.48
N GLY A 509 -15.78 -40.15 -19.08
CA GLY A 509 -17.02 -39.66 -18.44
C GLY A 509 -17.22 -38.14 -18.46
N THR A 510 -16.35 -37.38 -19.13
CA THR A 510 -16.50 -35.94 -19.34
C THR A 510 -16.72 -35.64 -20.83
N TRP A 511 -17.69 -34.78 -21.13
CA TRP A 511 -18.05 -34.42 -22.50
C TRP A 511 -17.01 -33.45 -23.07
N ASN A 512 -16.39 -33.79 -24.21
CA ASN A 512 -15.42 -32.91 -24.89
C ASN A 512 -15.94 -32.58 -26.30
N SER A 513 -16.36 -31.33 -26.52
CA SER A 513 -16.88 -30.89 -27.82
C SER A 513 -15.82 -30.81 -28.91
N ALA A 514 -14.53 -30.78 -28.54
CA ALA A 514 -13.41 -30.69 -29.49
C ALA A 514 -13.12 -32.00 -30.23
N THR A 515 -13.71 -33.13 -29.82
CA THR A 515 -13.54 -34.44 -30.47
C THR A 515 -14.73 -34.85 -31.33
N CYS A 516 -15.77 -34.02 -31.41
CA CYS A 516 -16.94 -34.31 -32.24
C CYS A 516 -16.61 -34.17 -33.73
N THR A 517 -16.97 -35.17 -34.53
CA THR A 517 -16.85 -35.13 -35.99
C THR A 517 -18.20 -35.39 -36.65
N CYS A 518 -18.47 -34.69 -37.76
CA CYS A 518 -19.66 -34.95 -38.57
C CYS A 518 -19.36 -36.12 -39.52
N ARG A 519 -20.11 -37.21 -39.43
CA ARG A 519 -20.03 -38.32 -40.39
C ARG A 519 -21.26 -38.31 -41.29
N THR A 520 -21.03 -38.41 -42.59
CA THR A 520 -22.11 -38.59 -43.58
C THR A 520 -22.75 -39.96 -43.35
N ALA A 521 -24.08 -40.00 -43.19
CA ALA A 521 -24.79 -41.27 -43.06
C ALA A 521 -24.56 -42.11 -44.32
N CYS A 522 -23.95 -43.28 -44.16
CA CYS A 522 -23.66 -44.17 -45.28
C CYS A 522 -25.00 -44.77 -45.78
N ALA A 523 -25.44 -44.40 -46.98
CA ALA A 523 -26.72 -44.83 -47.55
C ALA A 523 -26.78 -46.31 -47.99
N SER A 524 -25.80 -47.13 -47.61
CA SER A 524 -25.77 -48.55 -47.96
C SER A 524 -24.99 -49.39 -46.93
N CYS A 525 -25.59 -49.61 -45.76
CA CYS A 525 -25.25 -50.78 -44.95
C CYS A 525 -26.45 -51.74 -44.99
N GLN A 526 -26.46 -52.65 -45.97
CA GLN A 526 -27.24 -53.87 -45.84
C GLN A 526 -26.57 -54.77 -44.80
N ILE A 527 -27.37 -55.19 -43.81
CA ILE A 527 -27.02 -56.09 -42.73
C ILE A 527 -26.81 -57.50 -43.30
N PRO A 528 -25.72 -58.22 -42.98
CA PRO A 528 -25.71 -59.67 -42.88
C PRO A 528 -26.23 -60.14 -41.53
#